data_AF-A0A536SB49-F1
#
_entry.id   AF-A0A536SB49-F1
#
_cell.length_a   1.000
_cell.length_b   1.000
_cell.length_c   1.000
_cell.angle_alpha   90.00
_cell.angle_beta   90.00
_cell.angle_gamma   90.00
#
_symmetry.space_group_name_H-M   'P 1'
#
loop_
_entity.id
_entity.type
_entity.pdbx_description
1 polymer ?
#
loop_
_entity_poly.entity_id
_entity_poly.type
_entity_poly.pdbx_seq_one_letter_code
_entity_poly.pdbx_strand_id
1 'polypeptide(L)'
;MRDSLRALDVEIRAGAHAGECERIAGKVGGIATIIGARIRELASPGEVLVSATVRDLTVGSELRFEDRGTHRLKGVPGEWRVFAAS
;
A
#
# COMPACT_ATOMS: atom_id res chain seq x y z
N MET A 1 -12.59 6.78 5.72
CA MET A 1 -12.87 5.34 5.97
C MET A 1 -12.16 4.84 7.22
N ARG A 2 -10.82 4.85 7.30
CA ARG A 2 -10.07 4.52 8.53
C ARG A 2 -10.61 5.23 9.75
N ASP A 3 -10.68 6.56 9.69
CA ASP A 3 -11.06 7.38 10.85
C ASP A 3 -12.53 7.17 11.24
N SER A 4 -13.40 6.93 10.26
CA SER A 4 -14.82 6.61 10.47
C SER A 4 -15.02 5.26 11.18
N LEU A 5 -14.17 4.26 10.90
CA LEU A 5 -14.23 2.95 11.57
C LEU A 5 -13.59 2.98 12.95
N ARG A 6 -12.57 3.82 13.15
CA ARG A 6 -11.97 4.05 14.47
C ARG A 6 -12.99 4.61 15.47
N ALA A 7 -13.94 5.42 15.01
CA ALA A 7 -15.07 5.88 15.85
C ALA A 7 -15.98 4.75 16.35
N LEU A 8 -15.88 3.55 15.76
CA LEU A 8 -16.58 2.33 16.15
C LEU A 8 -15.66 1.33 16.86
N ASP A 9 -14.47 1.75 17.30
CA ASP A 9 -13.44 0.89 17.90
C ASP A 9 -12.94 -0.23 16.96
N VAL A 10 -13.00 0.00 15.64
CA VAL A 10 -12.51 -0.92 14.61
C VAL A 10 -11.27 -0.34 13.94
N GLU A 11 -10.15 -1.03 14.10
CA GLU A 11 -8.92 -0.71 13.39
C GLU A 11 -8.82 -1.46 12.05
N ILE A 12 -8.53 -0.72 11.00
CA ILE A 12 -8.20 -1.29 9.68
C ILE A 12 -6.75 -1.03 9.34
N ARG A 13 -6.22 -1.85 8.44
CA ARG A 13 -4.94 -1.61 7.79
C ARG A 13 -5.08 -1.76 6.29
N ALA A 14 -4.31 -0.97 5.54
CA ALA A 14 -4.35 -0.97 4.09
C ALA A 14 -2.95 -0.84 3.47
N GLY A 15 -2.83 -1.33 2.23
CA GLY A 15 -1.64 -1.22 1.40
C GLY A 15 -2.03 -0.74 0.00
N ALA A 16 -1.27 0.19 -0.57
CA ALA A 16 -1.48 0.65 -1.94
C ALA A 16 -0.21 0.55 -2.79
N HIS A 17 -0.38 0.07 -4.01
CA HIS A 17 0.66 0.00 -5.03
C HIS A 17 0.04 0.30 -6.40
N ALA A 18 0.84 0.86 -7.30
CA ALA A 18 0.48 1.11 -8.69
C ALA A 18 1.51 0.43 -9.59
N GLY A 19 1.02 -0.32 -10.57
CA GLY A 19 1.83 -1.05 -11.53
C GLY A 19 0.94 -1.75 -12.55
N GLU A 20 1.56 -2.41 -13.51
CA GLU A 20 0.84 -3.14 -14.54
C GLU A 20 0.04 -4.31 -13.95
N CYS A 21 -1.19 -4.47 -14.42
CA CYS A 21 -2.10 -5.53 -14.01
C CYS A 21 -3.04 -5.91 -15.15
N GLU A 22 -3.57 -7.12 -15.08
CA GLU A 22 -4.46 -7.69 -16.09
C GLU A 22 -5.81 -8.07 -15.49
N ARG A 23 -6.85 -8.11 -16.33
CA ARG A 23 -8.15 -8.68 -15.95
C ARG A 23 -8.20 -10.15 -16.34
N ILE A 24 -8.26 -11.04 -15.35
CA ILE A 24 -8.31 -12.49 -15.51
C ILE A 24 -9.61 -13.00 -14.88
N ALA A 25 -10.51 -13.57 -15.68
CA ALA A 25 -11.80 -14.08 -15.24
C ALA A 25 -12.59 -13.09 -14.34
N GLY A 26 -12.61 -11.80 -14.73
CA GLY A 26 -13.30 -10.74 -13.99
C GLY A 26 -12.57 -10.21 -12.75
N LYS A 27 -11.39 -10.72 -12.42
CA LYS A 27 -10.55 -10.26 -11.31
C LYS A 27 -9.31 -9.54 -11.82
N VAL A 28 -8.73 -8.66 -11.01
CA VAL A 28 -7.43 -8.05 -11.31
C VAL A 28 -6.32 -8.99 -10.83
N GLY A 29 -5.36 -9.29 -11.70
CA GLY A 29 -4.20 -10.14 -11.43
C GLY A 29 -2.89 -9.48 -11.86
N GLY A 30 -1.77 -10.13 -11.54
CA GLY A 30 -0.43 -9.66 -11.86
C GLY A 30 0.41 -9.32 -10.62
N ILE A 31 1.69 -9.07 -10.83
CA ILE A 31 2.64 -8.83 -9.72
C ILE A 31 2.29 -7.57 -8.91
N ALA A 32 1.71 -6.55 -9.55
CA ALA A 32 1.30 -5.32 -8.87
C ALA A 32 0.26 -5.57 -7.77
N THR A 33 -0.69 -6.49 -7.98
CA THR A 33 -1.69 -6.81 -6.95
C THR A 33 -1.07 -7.55 -5.77
N ILE A 34 -0.10 -8.43 -6.04
CA ILE A 34 0.67 -9.13 -5.01
C ILE A 34 1.49 -8.11 -4.19
N ILE A 35 2.16 -7.15 -4.84
CA ILE A 35 2.92 -6.10 -4.15
C ILE A 35 2.01 -5.30 -3.22
N GLY A 36 0.84 -4.86 -3.70
CA GLY A 36 -0.13 -4.15 -2.85
C GLY A 36 -0.55 -4.97 -1.61
N ALA A 37 -0.78 -6.28 -1.80
CA ALA A 37 -1.09 -7.18 -0.69
C ALA A 37 0.09 -7.32 0.29
N ARG A 38 1.33 -7.41 -0.20
CA ARG A 38 2.54 -7.49 0.66
C ARG A 38 2.79 -6.20 1.42
N ILE A 39 2.53 -5.04 0.82
CA ILE A 39 2.63 -3.74 1.51
C ILE A 39 1.59 -3.65 2.62
N ARG A 40 0.35 -4.10 2.38
CA ARG A 40 -0.68 -4.19 3.44
C ARG A 40 -0.23 -5.07 4.60
N GLU A 41 0.46 -6.18 4.34
CA GLU A 41 0.92 -7.10 5.39
C GLU A 41 1.91 -6.45 6.36
N LEU A 42 2.68 -5.46 5.90
CA LEU A 42 3.61 -4.66 6.73
C LEU A 42 2.90 -3.62 7.60
N ALA A 43 1.66 -3.25 7.26
CA ALA A 43 0.93 -2.20 7.96
C ALA A 43 0.45 -2.66 9.35
N SER A 44 0.68 -1.81 10.33
CA SER A 44 0.12 -1.91 11.69
C SER A 44 -1.39 -1.63 11.69
N PRO A 45 -2.13 -1.97 12.76
CA PRO A 45 -3.49 -1.49 12.93
C PRO A 45 -3.58 0.04 12.82
N GLY A 46 -4.59 0.55 12.11
CA GLY A 46 -4.76 1.98 11.84
C GLY A 46 -3.84 2.54 10.74
N GLU A 47 -2.99 1.72 10.12
CA GLU A 47 -1.97 2.19 9.19
C GLU A 47 -2.34 1.98 7.72
N VAL A 48 -1.98 2.95 6.89
CA VAL A 48 -2.05 2.86 5.43
C VAL A 48 -0.64 3.00 4.89
N LEU A 49 -0.09 1.91 4.36
CA LEU A 49 1.22 1.92 3.71
C LEU A 49 1.11 1.99 2.19
N VAL A 50 2.05 2.66 1.54
CA VAL A 50 2.10 2.79 0.08
C VAL A 50 3.51 2.52 -0.44
N SER A 51 3.62 2.09 -1.70
CA SER A 51 4.93 1.96 -2.38
C SER A 51 5.49 3.32 -2.79
N ALA A 52 6.80 3.41 -3.04
CA ALA A 52 7.44 4.57 -3.68
C ALA A 52 6.70 5.03 -4.96
N THR A 53 6.26 4.09 -5.81
CA THR A 53 5.52 4.41 -7.04
C THR A 53 4.24 5.22 -6.78
N VAL A 54 3.47 4.88 -5.75
CA VAL A 54 2.23 5.62 -5.43
C VAL A 54 2.58 7.02 -4.93
N ARG A 55 3.55 7.14 -4.03
CA ARG A 55 4.05 8.44 -3.58
C ARG A 55 4.46 9.31 -4.77
N ASP A 56 5.26 8.77 -5.68
CA ASP A 56 5.82 9.52 -6.82
C ASP A 56 4.74 9.92 -7.84
N LEU A 57 3.74 9.07 -8.08
CA LEU A 57 2.59 9.38 -8.92
C LEU A 57 1.67 10.47 -8.33
N THR A 58 1.78 10.77 -7.05
CA THR A 58 0.92 11.73 -6.33
C THR A 58 1.62 13.04 -5.98
N VAL A 59 2.81 13.28 -6.53
CA VAL A 59 3.52 14.56 -6.38
C VAL A 59 2.62 15.70 -6.85
N GLY A 60 2.51 16.75 -6.03
CA GLY A 60 1.61 17.89 -6.26
C GLY A 60 0.22 17.74 -5.63
N SER A 61 -0.09 16.59 -5.03
CA SER A 61 -1.28 16.45 -4.18
C SER A 61 -1.02 16.95 -2.75
N GLU A 62 -2.09 17.05 -1.95
CA GLU A 62 -1.99 17.36 -0.52
C GLU A 62 -1.61 16.15 0.35
N LEU A 63 -1.42 14.97 -0.25
CA LEU A 63 -1.06 13.76 0.48
C LEU A 63 0.35 13.87 1.06
N ARG A 64 0.48 13.48 2.32
CA ARG A 64 1.75 13.43 3.04
C ARG A 64 2.15 12.00 3.33
N PHE A 65 3.44 11.75 3.17
CA PHE A 65 4.04 10.43 3.28
C PHE A 65 5.24 10.48 4.22
N GLU A 66 5.27 9.54 5.16
CA GLU A 66 6.39 9.32 6.08
C GLU A 66 7.14 8.05 5.65
N ASP A 67 8.47 8.11 5.57
CA ASP A 67 9.28 6.95 5.20
C ASP A 67 9.29 5.88 6.30
N ARG A 68 8.95 4.65 5.94
CA ARG A 68 8.99 3.47 6.82
C ARG A 68 10.07 2.48 6.42
N GLY A 69 11.04 2.95 5.65
CA GLY A 69 12.24 2.21 5.28
C GLY A 69 12.01 1.22 4.15
N THR A 70 13.02 0.38 3.95
CA THR A 70 13.12 -0.56 2.83
C THR A 70 12.88 -1.98 3.30
N HIS A 71 12.07 -2.73 2.56
CA HIS A 71 11.61 -4.08 2.91
C HIS A 71 11.79 -5.04 1.75
N ARG A 72 12.03 -6.32 2.05
CA ARG A 72 11.90 -7.41 1.08
C ARG A 72 10.51 -8.00 1.17
N LEU A 73 9.79 -8.02 0.05
CA LEU A 73 8.42 -8.52 0.00
C LEU A 73 8.44 -9.98 -0.46
N LYS A 74 7.76 -10.87 0.27
CA LYS A 74 7.75 -12.31 -0.04
C LYS A 74 7.27 -12.57 -1.48
N GLY A 75 8.12 -13.21 -2.27
CA GLY A 75 7.84 -13.58 -3.66
C GLY A 75 7.93 -12.43 -4.66
N VAL A 76 8.44 -11.26 -4.25
CA VAL A 76 8.68 -10.12 -5.13
C VAL A 76 10.19 -9.85 -5.18
N PRO A 77 10.79 -9.76 -6.38
CA PRO A 77 12.20 -9.42 -6.51
C PRO A 77 12.54 -8.02 -5.96
N GLY A 78 13.78 -7.87 -5.50
CA GLY A 78 14.33 -6.59 -5.08
C GLY A 78 13.90 -6.12 -3.70
N GLU A 79 14.27 -4.88 -3.40
CA GLU A 79 13.96 -4.21 -2.14
C GLU A 79 13.02 -3.03 -2.40
N TRP A 80 12.08 -2.83 -1.48
CA TRP A 80 10.93 -1.95 -1.68
C TRP A 80 10.84 -0.96 -0.54
N ARG A 81 11.00 0.34 -0.86
CA ARG A 81 10.76 1.41 0.10
C ARG A 81 9.26 1.66 0.24
N VAL A 82 8.78 1.71 1.48
CA VAL A 82 7.37 1.87 1.81
C VAL A 82 7.16 3.12 2.66
N PHE A 83 5.99 3.73 2.53
CA PHE A 83 5.68 5.00 3.17
C PHE A 83 4.32 4.92 3.86
N ALA A 84 4.19 5.49 5.05
CA ALA A 84 2.91 5.66 5.71
C ALA A 84 2.21 6.91 5.19
N ALA A 85 0.96 6.78 4.78
CA ALA A 85 0.09 7.90 4.43
C ALA A 85 -0.58 8.46 5.68
N SER A 86 -0.55 9.78 5.83
CA SER A 86 -1.19 10.50 6.94
C SER A 86 -2.62 10.93 6.58
#